data_AF-A0A954Y7J7-F1
#
_entry.id   AF-A0A954Y7J7-F1
#
_cell.length_a   1.000
_cell.length_b   1.000
_cell.length_c   1.000
_cell.angle_alpha   90.00
_cell.angle_beta   90.00
_cell.angle_gamma   90.00
#
_symmetry.space_group_name_H-M   'P 1'
#
loop_
_entity.id
_entity.type
_entity.pdbx_description
1 polymer ?
#
loop_
_entity_poly.entity_id
_entity_poly.type
_entity_poly.pdbx_seq_one_letter_code
_entity_poly.pdbx_strand_id
1 'polypeptide(L)' 'MIGHVDADCFYVSAERVRHRRLRGMAVGVLGNHGACIIAKSYEMKAAGVTTGMP' A
#
# COMPACT_ATOMS: atom_id res chain seq x y z
N MET A 1 -13.56 -4.99 -27.96
CA MET A 1 -13.59 -4.01 -26.85
C MET A 1 -12.45 -4.37 -25.90
N ILE A 2 -11.68 -3.39 -25.40
CA ILE A 2 -10.56 -3.61 -24.48
C ILE A 2 -10.80 -2.75 -23.23
N GLY A 3 -10.54 -3.32 -22.04
CA GLY A 3 -10.62 -2.62 -20.75
C GLY A 3 -9.34 -2.81 -19.93
N HIS A 4 -8.97 -1.79 -19.18
CA HIS A 4 -7.84 -1.80 -18.26
C HIS A 4 -8.35 -1.63 -16.82
N VAL A 5 -7.88 -2.48 -15.92
CA VAL A 5 -8.27 -2.49 -14.51
C VAL A 5 -7.00 -2.47 -13.68
N ASP A 6 -6.92 -1.52 -12.76
CA ASP A 6 -5.82 -1.38 -11.80
C ASP A 6 -6.40 -1.36 -10.38
N ALA A 7 -5.70 -1.99 -9.44
CA ALA A 7 -6.18 -2.12 -8.08
C ALA A 7 -5.50 -1.09 -7.17
N ASP A 8 -6.32 -0.29 -6.48
CA ASP A 8 -5.82 0.75 -5.58
C ASP A 8 -4.98 0.17 -4.44
N CYS A 9 -3.76 0.69 -4.32
CA CYS A 9 -2.80 0.33 -3.27
C CYS A 9 -2.68 -1.20 -3.10
N PHE A 10 -2.59 -1.97 -4.19
CA PHE A 10 -2.80 -3.41 -4.24
C PHE A 10 -2.31 -4.22 -3.02
N TYR A 11 -1.02 -4.12 -2.67
CA TYR A 11 -0.46 -4.87 -1.53
C TYR A 11 -1.07 -4.46 -0.18
N VAL A 12 -1.35 -3.17 0.03
CA VAL A 12 -2.04 -2.69 1.24
C VAL A 12 -3.47 -3.21 1.28
N SER A 13 -4.17 -3.22 0.14
CA SER A 13 -5.52 -3.75 0.04
C SER A 13 -5.56 -5.25 0.35
N ALA A 14 -4.59 -6.03 -0.14
CA ALA A 14 -4.43 -7.44 0.21
C ALA A 14 -4.22 -7.63 1.72
N GLU A 15 -3.35 -6.85 2.34
CA GLU A 15 -3.11 -6.90 3.80
C GLU A 15 -4.36 -6.50 4.60
N ARG A 16 -5.18 -5.55 4.14
CA ARG A 16 -6.45 -5.16 4.77
C ARG A 16 -7.56 -6.20 4.63
N VAL A 17 -7.49 -7.06 3.61
CA VAL A 17 -8.36 -8.24 3.49
C VAL A 17 -7.94 -9.29 4.52
N ARG A 18 -6.64 -9.59 4.62
CA ARG A 18 -6.08 -10.58 5.55
C ARG A 18 -6.18 -10.16 7.02
N HIS A 19 -5.97 -8.88 7.29
CA HIS A 19 -5.92 -8.31 8.62
C HIS A 19 -6.88 -7.13 8.72
N ARG A 20 -8.14 -7.41 9.08
CA ARG A 20 -9.21 -6.41 9.17
C ARG A 20 -8.85 -5.20 10.04
N ARG A 21 -8.01 -5.38 11.07
CA ARG A 21 -7.54 -4.29 11.95
C ARG A 21 -6.78 -3.19 11.21
N LEU A 22 -6.22 -3.47 10.04
CA LEU A 22 -5.45 -2.51 9.23
C LEU A 22 -6.32 -1.57 8.40
N ARG A 23 -7.64 -1.76 8.39
CA ARG A 23 -8.58 -0.88 7.65
C ARG A 23 -8.67 0.47 8.35
N GLY A 24 -8.58 1.55 7.57
CA GLY A 24 -8.57 2.92 8.07
C GLY A 24 -7.28 3.35 8.78
N MET A 25 -6.28 2.46 8.88
CA MET A 25 -4.95 2.79 9.40
C MET A 25 -4.02 3.24 8.28
N ALA A 26 -3.06 4.10 8.61
CA ALA A 26 -1.91 4.37 7.76
C ALA A 26 -1.03 3.10 7.67
N VAL A 27 -1.02 2.47 6.50
CA VAL A 27 -0.33 1.19 6.25
C VAL A 27 0.62 1.29 5.07
N GLY A 28 1.82 0.75 5.25
CA GLY A 28 2.84 0.60 4.23
C GLY A 28 3.31 -0.85 4.19
N VAL A 29 3.72 -1.30 3.02
CA VAL A 29 4.31 -2.62 2.81
C VAL A 29 5.78 -2.41 2.47
N LEU A 30 6.66 -3.07 3.21
CA LEU A 30 8.10 -2.99 3.00
C LEU A 30 8.57 -4.12 2.07
N GLY A 31 9.52 -3.79 1.20
CA GLY A 31 10.22 -4.75 0.35
C GLY A 31 11.71 -4.83 0.69
N ASN A 32 12.43 -5.66 -0.05
CA ASN A 32 13.90 -5.79 0.05
C ASN A 32 14.41 -5.93 1.49
N HIS A 33 13.87 -6.91 2.23
CA HIS A 33 14.21 -7.15 3.64
C HIS A 33 13.98 -5.94 4.58
N GLY A 34 12.99 -5.10 4.27
CA GLY A 34 12.66 -3.94 5.09
C GLY A 34 13.34 -2.64 4.63
N ALA A 35 14.04 -2.65 3.50
CA ALA A 35 14.85 -1.51 3.07
C ALA A 35 14.04 -0.36 2.45
N CYS A 36 12.82 -0.59 1.96
CA CYS A 36 12.00 0.49 1.40
C CYS A 36 10.50 0.15 1.32
N ILE A 37 9.69 1.20 1.20
CA ILE A 37 8.24 1.13 0.97
C ILE A 37 7.93 0.75 -0.48
N ILE A 38 7.32 -0.42 -0.69
CA ILE A 38 6.91 -0.88 -2.04
C ILE A 38 5.42 -0.64 -2.32
N ALA A 39 4.61 -0.45 -1.28
CA ALA A 39 3.23 0.00 -1.40
C ALA A 39 2.82 0.80 -0.17
N LYS A 40 1.86 1.71 -0.34
CA LYS A 40 1.38 2.59 0.72
C LYS A 40 -0.09 2.88 0.55
N SER A 41 -0.76 3.03 1.68
CA SER A 41 -2.15 3.49 1.80
C SER A 41 -2.29 4.96 1.39
N TYR A 42 -3.50 5.41 1.06
CA TYR A 42 -3.75 6.83 0.79
C TYR A 42 -3.47 7.70 2.02
N GLU A 43 -3.70 7.18 3.21
CA GLU A 43 -3.40 7.82 4.49
C GLU A 43 -1.89 8.09 4.63
N MET A 44 -1.04 7.13 4.30
CA MET A 44 0.42 7.34 4.26
C MET A 44 0.87 8.26 3.12
N LYS A 45 0.20 8.19 1.96
CA LYS A 45 0.47 9.11 0.84
C LYS A 45 0.16 10.56 1.25
N ALA A 46 -0.95 10.79 1.96
CA ALA A 46 -1.31 12.10 2.49
C ALA A 46 -0.30 12.63 3.52
N ALA A 47 0.34 11.73 4.27
CA ALA A 47 1.45 12.06 5.15
C ALA A 47 2.81 12.27 4.43
N GLY A 48 2.83 12.24 3.09
CA GLY A 48 4.02 12.53 2.29
C GLY A 48 4.93 11.33 1.98
N VAL A 49 4.56 10.12 2.40
CA VAL A 49 5.36 8.93 2.08
C VAL A 49 5.22 8.59 0.60
N THR A 50 6.34 8.26 -0.05
CA THR A 50 6.40 7.85 -1.46
C THR A 50 6.83 6.40 -1.61
N THR A 51 6.64 5.82 -2.80
CA THR A 51 7.15 4.46 -3.07
C THR A 51 8.65 4.56 -3.31
N GLY A 52 9.43 3.65 -2.74
CA GLY A 52 10.90 3.67 -2.77
C GLY A 52 11.54 4.49 -1.64
N MET A 53 10.74 5.16 -0.80
CA MET A 53 11.23 5.80 0.42
C MET A 53 11.79 4.71 1.36
N PRO A 54 12.99 4.92 1.96
CA PRO A 54 13.57 3.98 2.91
C PRO A 54 12.72 3.83 4.18
#